data_AF-A0A7S1QG77-F1
#
_entry.id   AF-A0A7S1QG77-F1
#
_cell.length_a   1.000
_cell.length_b   1.000
_cell.length_c   1.000
_cell.angle_alpha   90.00
_cell.angle_beta   90.00
_cell.angle_gamma   90.00
#
_symmetry.space_group_name_H-M   'P 1'
#
loop_
_entity.id
_entity.type
_entity.pdbx_description
1 polymer ?
#
loop_
_entity_poly.entity_id
_entity_poly.type
_entity_poly.pdbx_seq_one_letter_code
_entity_poly.pdbx_strand_id
1 'polypeptide(L)'
;NVSRYATIGDGVVVHVAFLQGATEAAIDAAVKQLCATRVFLIPPIGATEEQRAAVTATDGTAATRPKPVALGESDCDVLVVPQATMAGKPKGKVMQYHGQAPKDDALALYGRFCAQLRSALVPAEHQSIPIDANGAYTAEDVPAGLRKVLYGTYGNRQGLDLSSPGPFTHLFES
;
A
#
# COMPACT_ATOMS: atom_id res chain seq x y z
N ASN A 1 -19.01 9.70 6.68
CA ASN A 1 -17.98 8.65 6.61
C ASN A 1 -17.55 8.13 8.00
N VAL A 2 -18.44 8.09 9.01
CA VAL A 2 -18.06 7.82 10.41
C VAL A 2 -17.94 6.31 10.72
N SER A 3 -18.48 5.44 9.86
CA SER A 3 -18.57 3.98 10.09
C SER A 3 -18.33 3.10 8.84
N ARG A 4 -17.96 3.68 7.70
CA ARG A 4 -17.69 2.89 6.49
C ARG A 4 -16.27 2.32 6.56
N TYR A 5 -16.16 1.00 6.64
CA TYR A 5 -14.90 0.28 6.49
C TYR A 5 -14.74 -0.17 5.03
N ALA A 6 -13.50 -0.11 4.54
CA ALA A 6 -13.11 -0.72 3.29
C ALA A 6 -12.18 -1.90 3.60
N THR A 7 -12.29 -2.98 2.82
CA THR A 7 -11.58 -4.23 3.11
C THR A 7 -10.80 -4.67 1.88
N ILE A 8 -9.53 -4.97 2.11
CA ILE A 8 -8.67 -5.71 1.19
C ILE A 8 -8.55 -7.17 1.65
N GLY A 9 -8.28 -8.09 0.72
CA GLY A 9 -7.89 -9.45 1.03
C GLY A 9 -6.40 -9.55 1.40
N ASP A 10 -5.77 -10.66 1.03
CA ASP A 10 -4.33 -10.84 1.17
C ASP A 10 -3.58 -9.77 0.36
N GLY A 11 -2.65 -9.09 1.01
CA GLY A 11 -2.08 -7.89 0.42
C GLY A 11 -1.07 -7.16 1.28
N VAL A 12 -0.82 -5.92 0.88
CA VAL A 12 0.17 -5.04 1.50
C VAL A 12 -0.52 -3.77 2.04
N VAL A 13 -0.23 -3.45 3.29
CA VAL A 13 -0.60 -2.15 3.87
C VAL A 13 0.60 -1.20 3.77
N VAL A 14 0.39 -0.05 3.13
CA VAL A 14 1.41 0.97 2.91
C VAL A 14 1.09 2.18 3.78
N HIS A 15 1.86 2.36 4.86
CA HIS A 15 1.83 3.60 5.63
C HIS A 15 2.74 4.63 4.97
N VAL A 16 2.21 5.82 4.68
CA VAL A 16 2.96 6.87 3.98
C VAL A 16 2.95 8.19 4.74
N ALA A 17 4.10 8.87 4.76
CA ALA A 17 4.27 10.21 5.31
C ALA A 17 5.12 11.04 4.34
N PHE A 18 4.84 12.34 4.26
CA PHE A 18 5.57 13.28 3.43
C PHE A 18 6.34 14.26 4.31
N LEU A 19 7.63 14.39 4.04
CA LEU A 19 8.51 15.32 4.75
C LEU A 19 8.59 16.66 4.02
N GLN A 20 9.00 17.70 4.74
CA GLN A 20 9.24 19.02 4.13
C GLN A 20 10.22 18.92 2.96
N GLY A 21 9.88 19.59 1.86
CA GLY A 21 10.69 19.56 0.64
C GLY A 21 10.49 18.31 -0.22
N ALA A 22 9.58 17.39 0.14
CA ALA A 22 9.19 16.29 -0.74
C ALA A 22 8.68 16.84 -2.08
N THR A 23 9.21 16.29 -3.17
CA THR A 23 8.91 16.74 -4.53
C THR A 23 8.08 15.71 -5.27
N GLU A 24 7.48 16.12 -6.38
CA GLU A 24 6.82 15.20 -7.31
C GLU A 24 7.75 14.09 -7.81
N ALA A 25 9.01 14.41 -8.09
CA ALA A 25 10.01 13.43 -8.53
C ALA A 25 10.32 12.39 -7.42
N ALA A 26 10.28 12.80 -6.15
CA ALA A 26 10.40 11.86 -5.03
C ALA A 26 9.19 10.92 -4.94
N ILE A 27 7.99 11.36 -5.31
CA ILE A 27 6.82 10.47 -5.41
C ILE A 27 7.03 9.42 -6.50
N ASP A 28 7.47 9.85 -7.68
CA ASP A 28 7.75 8.94 -8.80
C ASP A 28 8.80 7.88 -8.40
N ALA A 29 9.87 8.31 -7.72
CA ALA A 29 10.92 7.43 -7.22
C ALA A 29 10.40 6.45 -6.15
N ALA A 30 9.61 6.94 -5.19
CA ALA A 30 9.03 6.12 -4.12
C ALA A 30 8.08 5.04 -4.67
N VAL A 31 7.19 5.39 -5.61
CA VAL A 31 6.28 4.43 -6.25
C VAL A 31 7.07 3.39 -7.03
N LYS A 32 8.07 3.81 -7.81
CA LYS A 32 8.94 2.89 -8.54
C LYS A 32 9.68 1.94 -7.61
N GLN A 33 10.25 2.45 -6.51
CA GLN A 33 10.95 1.64 -5.53
C GLN A 33 10.01 0.63 -4.85
N LEU A 34 8.83 1.07 -4.41
CA LEU A 34 7.83 0.19 -3.79
C LEU A 34 7.38 -0.93 -4.74
N CYS A 35 7.17 -0.61 -6.02
CA CYS A 35 6.68 -1.58 -6.99
C CYS A 35 7.75 -2.57 -7.45
N ALA A 36 9.03 -2.18 -7.48
CA ALA A 36 10.13 -2.97 -8.03
C ALA A 36 10.96 -3.73 -6.97
N THR A 37 10.92 -3.30 -5.70
CA THR A 37 11.72 -3.90 -4.63
C THR A 37 11.17 -5.26 -4.24
N ARG A 38 11.99 -6.32 -4.36
CA ARG A 38 11.62 -7.70 -4.04
C ARG A 38 11.78 -7.97 -2.54
N VAL A 39 10.78 -7.59 -1.75
CA VAL A 39 10.76 -7.82 -0.29
C VAL A 39 9.52 -8.56 0.19
N PHE A 40 8.49 -8.71 -0.64
CA PHE A 40 7.22 -9.27 -0.21
C PHE A 40 7.23 -10.78 -0.35
N LEU A 41 6.82 -11.48 0.71
CA LEU A 41 6.54 -12.91 0.65
C LEU A 41 5.07 -13.07 0.29
N ILE A 42 4.75 -12.84 -0.98
CA ILE A 42 3.41 -12.91 -1.56
C ILE A 42 3.46 -13.71 -2.87
N PRO A 43 2.37 -14.36 -3.30
CA PRO A 43 2.37 -15.10 -4.55
C PRO A 43 2.56 -14.16 -5.75
N PRO A 44 3.43 -14.49 -6.72
CA PRO A 44 3.48 -13.77 -7.98
C PRO A 44 2.22 -14.02 -8.83
N ILE A 45 2.00 -13.18 -9.83
CA ILE A 45 0.97 -13.38 -10.85
C ILE A 45 1.19 -14.75 -11.51
N GLY A 46 0.14 -15.56 -11.58
CA GLY A 46 0.23 -16.92 -12.14
C GLY A 46 0.94 -17.95 -11.24
N ALA A 47 1.12 -17.66 -9.94
CA ALA A 47 1.72 -18.59 -8.99
C ALA A 47 1.05 -19.97 -8.99
N THR A 48 1.87 -21.02 -8.95
CA THR A 48 1.43 -22.40 -8.77
C THR A 48 0.82 -22.61 -7.39
N GLU A 49 0.04 -23.69 -7.22
CA GLU A 49 -0.51 -24.07 -5.90
C GLU A 49 0.59 -24.25 -4.86
N GLU A 50 1.72 -24.85 -5.24
CA GLU A 50 2.89 -25.03 -4.36
C GLU A 50 3.46 -23.68 -3.91
N GLN A 51 3.61 -22.71 -4.82
CA GLN A 51 4.10 -21.37 -4.50
C GLN A 51 3.13 -20.62 -3.59
N ARG A 52 1.82 -20.79 -3.79
CA ARG A 52 0.78 -20.20 -2.92
C ARG A 52 0.81 -20.82 -1.52
N ALA A 53 0.90 -22.14 -1.44
CA ALA A 53 0.99 -22.87 -0.17
C ALA A 53 2.26 -22.49 0.63
N ALA A 54 3.39 -22.30 -0.05
CA ALA A 54 4.65 -21.90 0.58
C ALA A 54 4.58 -20.53 1.27
N VAL A 55 3.74 -19.61 0.79
CA VAL A 55 3.56 -18.28 1.40
C VAL A 55 2.66 -18.34 2.63
N THR A 56 1.66 -19.23 2.64
CA THR A 56 0.68 -19.34 3.74
C THR A 56 1.10 -20.28 4.86
N ALA A 57 2.16 -21.07 4.67
CA ALA A 57 2.65 -22.02 5.68
C ALA A 57 3.26 -21.28 6.88
N THR A 58 2.58 -21.34 8.02
CA THR A 58 2.99 -20.66 9.26
C THR A 58 3.79 -21.55 10.21
N ASP A 59 3.85 -22.86 9.95
CA ASP A 59 4.43 -23.89 10.82
C ASP A 59 5.78 -24.43 10.32
N GLY A 60 6.33 -23.84 9.25
CA GLY A 60 7.59 -24.28 8.64
C GLY A 60 7.50 -25.60 7.87
N THR A 61 6.29 -26.12 7.61
CA THR A 61 6.08 -27.37 6.85
C THR A 61 6.10 -27.18 5.34
N ALA A 62 6.28 -25.95 4.86
CA ALA A 62 6.37 -25.67 3.43
C ALA A 62 7.47 -26.52 2.77
N ALA A 63 7.10 -27.21 1.68
CA ALA A 63 8.05 -27.98 0.89
C ALA A 63 9.18 -27.11 0.31
N THR A 64 8.90 -25.83 0.08
CA THR A 64 9.86 -24.85 -0.41
C THR A 64 9.74 -23.53 0.34
N ARG A 65 10.85 -22.81 0.51
CA ARG A 65 10.85 -21.49 1.13
C ARG A 65 10.29 -20.44 0.16
N PRO A 66 9.35 -19.58 0.58
CA PRO A 66 8.85 -18.51 -0.27
C PRO A 66 9.98 -17.55 -0.62
N LYS A 67 10.06 -17.17 -1.91
CA LYS A 67 11.06 -16.22 -2.42
C LYS A 67 10.47 -14.80 -2.40
N PRO A 68 11.28 -13.77 -2.14
CA PRO A 68 10.80 -12.39 -2.25
C PRO A 68 10.37 -12.02 -3.67
N VAL A 69 9.20 -11.40 -3.75
CA VAL A 69 8.55 -10.92 -4.97
C VAL A 69 8.36 -9.40 -4.88
N ALA A 70 8.42 -8.71 -6.02
CA ALA A 70 8.13 -7.30 -6.09
C ALA A 70 6.61 -7.06 -6.13
N LEU A 71 6.11 -5.96 -5.57
CA LEU A 71 4.67 -5.69 -5.54
C LEU A 71 4.03 -5.65 -6.95
N GLY A 72 4.79 -5.14 -7.93
CA GLY A 72 4.37 -5.11 -9.34
C GLY A 72 4.33 -6.48 -10.03
N GLU A 73 4.91 -7.53 -9.42
CA GLU A 73 4.90 -8.91 -9.93
C GLU A 73 3.83 -9.78 -9.26
N SER A 74 3.00 -9.23 -8.37
CA SER A 74 1.90 -9.91 -7.67
C SER A 74 0.56 -9.28 -8.02
N ASP A 75 -0.54 -10.01 -7.85
CA ASP A 75 -1.94 -9.55 -7.97
C ASP A 75 -2.58 -9.24 -6.62
N CYS A 76 -1.82 -9.24 -5.52
CA CYS A 76 -2.35 -8.98 -4.19
C CYS A 76 -2.98 -7.59 -4.06
N ASP A 77 -3.89 -7.43 -3.08
CA ASP A 77 -4.49 -6.13 -2.80
C ASP A 77 -3.49 -5.18 -2.11
N VAL A 78 -3.78 -3.88 -2.18
CA VAL A 78 -2.98 -2.83 -1.53
C VAL A 78 -3.89 -1.86 -0.80
N LEU A 79 -3.53 -1.51 0.43
CA LEU A 79 -4.19 -0.46 1.23
C LEU A 79 -3.18 0.62 1.61
N VAL A 80 -3.37 1.83 1.11
CA VAL A 80 -2.54 2.99 1.46
C VAL A 80 -3.17 3.76 2.61
N VAL A 81 -2.43 3.94 3.71
CA VAL A 81 -2.88 4.66 4.90
C VAL A 81 -2.02 5.91 5.10
N PRO A 82 -2.60 7.13 5.06
CA PRO A 82 -1.84 8.35 5.37
C PRO A 82 -1.48 8.34 6.86
N GLN A 83 -0.19 8.34 7.17
CA GLN A 83 0.35 8.20 8.52
C GLN A 83 1.46 9.23 8.77
N ALA A 84 1.09 10.52 8.77
CA ALA A 84 2.04 11.63 8.95
C ALA A 84 2.88 11.52 10.23
N THR A 85 2.38 10.81 11.26
CA THR A 85 3.06 10.62 12.54
C THR A 85 4.43 9.92 12.42
N MET A 86 4.68 9.19 11.33
CA MET A 86 5.99 8.59 11.03
C MET A 86 7.11 9.61 10.88
N ALA A 87 6.80 10.86 10.52
CA ALA A 87 7.76 11.96 10.45
C ALA A 87 8.15 12.52 11.84
N GLY A 88 7.51 12.01 12.90
CA GLY A 88 7.74 12.46 14.27
C GLY A 88 9.12 12.06 14.77
N LYS A 89 9.78 12.98 15.46
CA LYS A 89 11.05 12.74 16.16
C LYS A 89 10.87 13.00 17.66
N PRO A 90 11.54 12.26 18.56
CA PRO A 90 11.54 12.59 19.98
C PRO A 90 12.14 13.98 20.24
N LYS A 91 11.54 14.74 21.18
CA LYS A 91 12.08 15.98 21.75
C LYS A 91 11.73 16.05 23.23
N GLY A 92 12.68 15.67 24.08
CA GLY A 92 12.42 15.52 25.52
C GLY A 92 11.38 14.43 25.76
N LYS A 93 10.26 14.80 26.41
CA LYS A 93 9.15 13.88 26.72
C LYS A 93 7.99 13.91 25.71
N VAL A 94 8.15 14.62 24.59
CA VAL A 94 7.12 14.77 23.56
C VAL A 94 7.66 14.40 22.17
N MET A 95 6.75 14.17 21.22
CA MET A 95 7.09 14.02 19.80
C MET A 95 6.98 15.38 19.10
N GLN A 96 7.97 15.71 18.28
CA GLN A 96 7.96 16.90 17.41
C GLN A 96 7.79 16.50 15.94
N TYR A 97 7.06 17.32 15.20
CA TYR A 97 6.68 17.05 13.81
C TYR A 97 7.16 18.12 12.83
N HIS A 98 8.21 18.87 13.19
CA HIS A 98 8.76 19.92 12.32
C HIS A 98 9.26 19.41 10.97
N GLY A 99 9.48 18.11 10.81
CA GLY A 99 9.84 17.51 9.53
C GLY A 99 8.66 17.21 8.60
N GLN A 100 7.40 17.33 9.05
CA GLN A 100 6.23 17.08 8.21
C GLN A 100 6.03 18.16 7.16
N ALA A 101 5.69 17.75 5.94
CA ALA A 101 5.22 18.66 4.91
C ALA A 101 3.97 19.43 5.38
N PRO A 102 3.77 20.68 4.91
CA PRO A 102 2.54 21.42 5.14
C PRO A 102 1.30 20.64 4.70
N LYS A 103 0.15 20.87 5.35
CA LYS A 103 -1.05 20.06 5.16
C LYS A 103 -1.51 19.98 3.70
N ASP A 104 -1.56 21.11 3.00
CA ASP A 104 -2.09 21.18 1.63
C ASP A 104 -1.10 20.56 0.64
N ASP A 105 0.19 20.81 0.81
CA ASP A 105 1.26 20.17 0.03
C ASP A 105 1.22 18.64 0.22
N ALA A 106 1.13 18.18 1.48
CA ALA A 106 1.06 16.76 1.81
C ALA A 106 -0.21 16.09 1.27
N LEU A 107 -1.35 16.79 1.25
CA LEU A 107 -2.58 16.31 0.62
C LEU A 107 -2.41 16.14 -0.89
N ALA A 108 -1.80 17.11 -1.56
CA ALA A 108 -1.53 17.03 -3.00
C ALA A 108 -0.57 15.86 -3.33
N LEU A 109 0.52 15.72 -2.56
CA LEU A 109 1.47 14.62 -2.70
C LEU A 109 0.82 13.26 -2.41
N TYR A 110 -0.06 13.17 -1.41
CA TYR A 110 -0.82 11.95 -1.13
C TYR A 110 -1.71 11.53 -2.30
N GLY A 111 -2.46 12.48 -2.86
CA GLY A 111 -3.31 12.23 -4.03
C GLY A 111 -2.49 11.73 -5.23
N ARG A 112 -1.36 12.38 -5.51
CA ARG A 112 -0.44 11.98 -6.58
C ARG A 112 0.13 10.58 -6.35
N PHE A 113 0.61 10.29 -5.15
CA PHE A 113 1.12 8.98 -4.78
C PHE A 113 0.08 7.88 -5.02
N CYS A 114 -1.16 8.08 -4.56
CA CYS A 114 -2.23 7.11 -4.73
C CYS A 114 -2.56 6.87 -6.22
N ALA A 115 -2.64 7.94 -7.01
CA ALA A 115 -2.91 7.86 -8.45
C ALA A 115 -1.79 7.12 -9.21
N GLN A 116 -0.53 7.43 -8.91
CA GLN A 116 0.62 6.79 -9.55
C GLN A 116 0.77 5.33 -9.16
N LEU A 117 0.59 5.01 -7.87
CA LEU A 117 0.61 3.63 -7.39
C LEU A 117 -0.50 2.81 -8.07
N ARG A 118 -1.70 3.38 -8.23
CA ARG A 118 -2.77 2.74 -8.99
C ARG A 118 -2.36 2.46 -10.43
N SER A 119 -1.85 3.48 -11.11
CA SER A 119 -1.43 3.37 -12.51
C SER A 119 -0.31 2.34 -12.71
N ALA A 120 0.55 2.15 -11.70
CA ALA A 120 1.63 1.18 -11.75
C ALA A 120 1.18 -0.26 -11.49
N LEU A 121 0.10 -0.46 -10.73
CA LEU A 121 -0.35 -1.78 -10.26
C LEU A 121 -1.60 -2.31 -10.98
N VAL A 122 -2.47 -1.43 -11.48
CA VAL A 122 -3.70 -1.81 -12.18
C VAL A 122 -3.44 -1.81 -13.69
N PRO A 123 -3.74 -2.93 -14.40
CA PRO A 123 -3.57 -3.02 -15.85
C PRO A 123 -4.27 -1.88 -16.61
N ALA A 124 -3.67 -1.45 -17.72
CA ALA A 124 -4.13 -0.28 -18.48
C ALA A 124 -5.59 -0.42 -18.94
N GLU A 125 -5.99 -1.62 -19.35
CA GLU A 125 -7.35 -1.99 -19.76
C GLU A 125 -8.40 -1.87 -18.65
N HIS A 126 -7.97 -1.77 -17.39
CA HIS A 126 -8.84 -1.68 -16.21
C HIS A 126 -8.77 -0.31 -15.52
N GLN A 127 -7.94 0.62 -16.00
CA GLN A 127 -7.81 1.94 -15.40
C GLN A 127 -9.08 2.79 -15.54
N SER A 128 -9.90 2.55 -16.57
CA SER A 128 -11.14 3.28 -16.81
C SER A 128 -12.32 2.79 -15.97
N ILE A 129 -12.17 1.70 -15.20
CA ILE A 129 -13.24 1.21 -14.32
C ILE A 129 -13.45 2.26 -13.21
N PRO A 130 -14.67 2.79 -13.03
CA PRO A 130 -14.92 3.88 -12.11
C PRO A 130 -14.67 3.45 -10.65
N ILE A 131 -14.00 4.33 -9.91
CA ILE A 131 -13.70 4.17 -8.49
C ILE A 131 -14.26 5.32 -7.66
N ASP A 132 -14.50 5.07 -6.38
CA ASP A 132 -14.77 6.13 -5.42
C ASP A 132 -13.47 6.80 -4.92
N ALA A 133 -13.62 7.80 -4.04
CA ALA A 133 -12.49 8.55 -3.49
C ALA A 133 -11.51 7.70 -2.66
N ASN A 134 -11.87 6.48 -2.28
CA ASN A 134 -11.03 5.55 -1.54
C ASN A 134 -10.46 4.44 -2.44
N GLY A 135 -10.61 4.54 -3.77
CA GLY A 135 -10.07 3.59 -4.74
C GLY A 135 -10.91 2.33 -4.91
N ALA A 136 -12.05 2.23 -4.24
CA ALA A 136 -12.95 1.09 -4.38
C ALA A 136 -13.70 1.17 -5.70
N TYR A 137 -13.73 0.06 -6.45
CA TYR A 137 -14.52 -0.03 -7.67
C TYR A 137 -16.00 0.19 -7.39
N THR A 138 -16.66 0.92 -8.29
CA THR A 138 -18.09 1.29 -8.18
C THR A 138 -18.94 0.69 -9.31
N ALA A 139 -18.31 0.09 -10.32
CA ALA A 139 -19.00 -0.70 -11.33
C ALA A 139 -19.47 -2.04 -10.77
N GLU A 140 -20.56 -2.59 -11.31
CA GLU A 140 -21.06 -3.92 -10.95
C GLU A 140 -20.21 -5.03 -11.56
N ASP A 141 -19.78 -4.85 -12.82
CA ASP A 141 -19.05 -5.86 -13.60
C ASP A 141 -17.51 -5.72 -13.49
N VAL A 142 -16.99 -5.74 -12.26
CA VAL A 142 -15.53 -5.73 -12.02
C VAL A 142 -14.97 -7.14 -12.28
N PRO A 143 -13.90 -7.29 -13.09
CA PRO A 143 -13.29 -8.60 -13.31
C PRO A 143 -12.92 -9.30 -12.00
N ALA A 144 -13.29 -10.57 -11.88
CA ALA A 144 -12.95 -11.38 -10.72
C ALA A 144 -11.43 -11.47 -10.55
N GLY A 145 -10.95 -11.27 -9.32
CA GLY A 145 -9.52 -11.27 -9.01
C GLY A 145 -8.77 -10.01 -9.45
N LEU A 146 -9.44 -8.99 -10.00
CA LEU A 146 -8.80 -7.70 -10.21
C LEU A 146 -8.41 -7.09 -8.87
N ARG A 147 -7.10 -6.88 -8.70
CA ARG A 147 -6.54 -6.34 -7.47
C ARG A 147 -7.19 -5.01 -7.08
N LYS A 148 -7.39 -4.82 -5.78
CA LYS A 148 -7.85 -3.56 -5.19
C LYS A 148 -6.64 -2.73 -4.77
N VAL A 149 -6.67 -1.45 -5.11
CA VAL A 149 -5.74 -0.46 -4.58
C VAL A 149 -6.58 0.59 -3.87
N LEU A 150 -6.68 0.46 -2.55
CA LEU A 150 -7.53 1.28 -1.69
C LEU A 150 -6.71 2.33 -0.94
N TYR A 151 -7.36 3.45 -0.59
CA TYR A 151 -6.71 4.58 0.08
C TYR A 151 -7.55 5.10 1.24
N GLY A 152 -6.90 5.35 2.37
CA GLY A 152 -7.48 6.08 3.49
C GLY A 152 -7.83 7.51 3.11
N THR A 153 -8.88 8.08 3.73
CA THR A 153 -9.22 9.49 3.49
C THR A 153 -8.23 10.37 4.24
N TYR A 154 -7.44 11.17 3.53
CA TYR A 154 -6.46 12.07 4.14
C TYR A 154 -7.12 13.03 5.14
N GLY A 155 -6.46 13.26 6.28
CA GLY A 155 -6.96 14.13 7.36
C GLY A 155 -8.01 13.50 8.28
N ASN A 156 -8.61 12.36 7.91
CA ASN A 156 -9.49 11.62 8.81
C ASN A 156 -8.69 10.77 9.81
N ARG A 157 -9.36 10.32 10.87
CA ARG A 157 -8.83 9.25 11.72
C ARG A 157 -8.82 7.93 10.94
N GLN A 158 -7.65 7.30 10.87
CA GLN A 158 -7.46 6.03 10.16
C GLN A 158 -7.79 4.85 11.10
N GLY A 159 -9.07 4.47 11.18
CA GLY A 159 -9.46 3.23 11.86
C GLY A 159 -8.99 2.03 11.05
N LEU A 160 -8.23 1.13 11.68
CA LEU A 160 -7.61 -0.02 11.01
C LEU A 160 -7.80 -1.28 11.85
N ASP A 161 -8.24 -2.35 11.20
CA ASP A 161 -8.21 -3.71 11.70
C ASP A 161 -7.29 -4.52 10.77
N LEU A 162 -6.31 -5.22 11.34
CA LEU A 162 -5.26 -5.91 10.60
C LEU A 162 -5.07 -7.31 11.18
N SER A 163 -5.30 -8.31 10.33
CA SER A 163 -4.92 -9.69 10.58
C SER A 163 -3.73 -10.05 9.69
N SER A 164 -2.66 -10.58 10.29
CA SER A 164 -1.47 -11.00 9.56
C SER A 164 -0.80 -12.19 10.27
N PRO A 165 -0.31 -13.20 9.53
CA PRO A 165 0.50 -14.28 10.10
C PRO A 165 1.92 -13.84 10.48
N GLY A 166 2.30 -12.61 10.11
CA GLY A 166 3.62 -12.04 10.33
C GLY A 166 3.78 -10.80 9.44
N PRO A 167 3.68 -9.57 9.96
CA PRO A 167 3.54 -8.37 9.14
C PRO A 167 4.78 -8.02 8.30
N PHE A 168 5.93 -8.68 8.56
CA PHE A 168 7.20 -8.52 7.87
C PHE A 168 7.48 -7.06 7.48
N THR A 169 7.41 -6.17 8.47
CA THR A 169 7.41 -4.72 8.29
C THR A 169 8.75 -4.23 7.76
N HIS A 170 8.70 -3.40 6.71
CA HIS A 170 9.85 -2.71 6.14
C HIS A 170 9.65 -1.20 6.17
N LEU A 171 10.75 -0.45 6.16
CA LEU A 171 10.77 1.00 6.02
C LEU A 171 11.56 1.38 4.77
N PHE A 172 10.99 2.27 3.96
CA PHE A 172 11.63 2.86 2.79
C PHE A 172 11.68 4.38 2.97
N GLU A 173 12.78 4.99 2.53
CA GLU A 173 12.95 6.44 2.44
C GLU A 173 13.37 6.78 1.01
N SER A 174 12.75 7.81 0.43
CA SER A 174 12.98 8.28 -0.94
C SER A 174 12.89 9.79 -1.04
#